data_AF-A0A4Y4DMG0-F1
#
_entry.id   AF-A0A4Y4DMG0-F1
#
_cell.length_a   1.000
_cell.length_b   1.000
_cell.length_c   1.000
_cell.angle_alpha   90.00
_cell.angle_beta   90.00
_cell.angle_gamma   90.00
#
_symmetry.space_group_name_H-M   'P 1'
#
loop_
_entity.id
_entity.type
_entity.pdbx_description
1 polymer ?
#
loop_
_entity_poly.entity_id
_entity_poly.type
_entity_poly.pdbx_seq_one_letter_code
_entity_poly.pdbx_strand_id
1 'polypeptide(L)'
;MSAHSPELSDASLAEAFTREHHEIDAGIEEYLNSEENDAATRARPLLRVVDALRRHIYLEEEIVFPYLPQGMLQMPLMVMRREHGELWRRMDVLEESIRSASGDSATLGSDCQELLALLDNHNSKEEPIIYPHMDQSLGEEDQRRVAGLLAGGSLPEGWVCQDA
;
A
#
# COMPACT_ATOMS: atom_id res chain seq x y z
N MET A 1 -32.15 6.85 -10.34
CA MET A 1 -30.79 6.55 -10.84
C MET A 1 -30.07 5.92 -9.67
N SER A 2 -30.04 4.59 -9.60
CA SER A 2 -29.35 3.88 -8.51
C SER A 2 -27.85 3.98 -8.75
N ALA A 3 -27.14 4.62 -7.83
CA ALA A 3 -25.71 4.46 -7.71
C ALA A 3 -25.44 2.98 -7.38
N HIS A 4 -24.74 2.29 -8.27
CA HIS A 4 -24.16 0.99 -7.96
C HIS A 4 -23.00 1.28 -7.00
N SER A 5 -23.22 1.02 -5.71
CA SER A 5 -22.11 0.87 -4.77
C SER A 5 -21.23 -0.27 -5.30
N PRO A 6 -19.90 -0.15 -5.27
CA PRO A 6 -19.04 -1.28 -5.57
C PRO A 6 -19.32 -2.32 -4.48
N GLU A 7 -20.05 -3.38 -4.83
CA GLU A 7 -20.08 -4.58 -4.01
C GLU A 7 -18.63 -5.09 -3.95
N LEU A 8 -18.15 -5.36 -2.73
CA LEU A 8 -17.02 -6.26 -2.57
C LEU A 8 -17.37 -7.51 -3.38
N SER A 9 -16.50 -7.91 -4.31
CA SER A 9 -16.55 -9.26 -4.87
C SER A 9 -16.64 -10.27 -3.72
N ASP A 10 -17.13 -11.48 -3.95
CA ASP A 10 -17.20 -12.61 -2.97
C ASP A 10 -15.87 -12.94 -2.23
N ALA A 11 -14.78 -12.22 -2.53
CA ALA A 11 -13.50 -12.29 -1.88
C ALA A 11 -13.50 -11.63 -0.49
N SER A 12 -12.77 -12.24 0.45
CA SER A 12 -12.64 -11.70 1.81
C SER A 12 -11.81 -10.41 1.84
N LEU A 13 -11.84 -9.65 2.94
CA LEU A 13 -11.00 -8.47 3.08
C LEU A 13 -9.52 -8.85 3.03
N ALA A 14 -9.13 -9.94 3.70
CA ALA A 14 -7.77 -10.46 3.63
C ALA A 14 -7.33 -10.71 2.18
N GLU A 15 -8.17 -11.37 1.37
CA GLU A 15 -7.87 -11.61 -0.05
C GLU A 15 -7.79 -10.33 -0.87
N ALA A 16 -8.57 -9.30 -0.51
CA ALA A 16 -8.52 -8.00 -1.18
C ALA A 16 -7.22 -7.24 -0.88
N PHE A 17 -6.73 -7.28 0.36
CA PHE A 17 -5.46 -6.65 0.75
C PHE A 17 -4.26 -7.39 0.16
N THR A 18 -4.21 -8.72 0.25
CA THR A 18 -3.16 -9.53 -0.39
C THR A 18 -3.12 -9.31 -1.90
N ARG A 19 -4.27 -9.13 -2.55
CA ARG A 19 -4.29 -8.78 -3.97
C ARG A 19 -3.67 -7.39 -4.22
N GLU A 20 -3.97 -6.40 -3.39
CA GLU A 20 -3.39 -5.06 -3.54
C GLU A 20 -1.88 -5.06 -3.31
N HIS A 21 -1.34 -5.87 -2.39
CA HIS A 21 0.10 -6.12 -2.28
C HIS A 21 0.71 -6.55 -3.61
N HIS A 22 0.14 -7.59 -4.22
CA HIS A 22 0.64 -8.08 -5.52
C HIS A 22 0.49 -7.03 -6.64
N GLU A 23 -0.57 -6.22 -6.64
CA GLU A 23 -0.77 -5.14 -7.61
C GLU A 23 0.25 -4.00 -7.43
N ILE A 24 0.63 -3.69 -6.18
CA ILE A 24 1.68 -2.72 -5.85
C ILE A 24 3.03 -3.24 -6.35
N ASP A 25 3.40 -4.47 -5.98
CA ASP A 25 4.66 -5.10 -6.39
C ASP A 25 4.77 -5.14 -7.93
N ALA A 26 3.70 -5.59 -8.60
CA ALA A 26 3.65 -5.67 -10.05
C ALA A 26 3.82 -4.29 -10.73
N GLY A 27 3.32 -3.20 -10.15
CA GLY A 27 3.52 -1.87 -10.72
C GLY A 27 4.95 -1.33 -10.53
N ILE A 28 5.64 -1.73 -9.47
CA ILE A 28 7.08 -1.42 -9.30
C ILE A 28 7.89 -2.24 -10.31
N GLU A 29 7.57 -3.52 -10.48
CA GLU A 29 8.20 -4.38 -11.49
C GLU A 29 7.92 -3.90 -12.92
N GLU A 30 6.72 -3.38 -13.20
CA GLU A 30 6.36 -2.77 -14.49
C GLU A 30 7.31 -1.60 -14.82
N TYR A 31 7.63 -0.76 -13.83
CA TYR A 31 8.61 0.31 -13.98
C TYR A 31 10.02 -0.24 -14.27
N LEU A 32 10.48 -1.22 -13.47
CA LEU A 32 11.82 -1.79 -13.57
C LEU A 32 12.08 -2.49 -14.91
N ASN A 33 11.04 -3.11 -15.49
CA ASN A 33 11.12 -3.84 -16.75
C ASN A 33 10.71 -3.01 -17.97
N SER A 34 10.41 -1.72 -17.79
CA SER A 34 9.92 -0.87 -18.88
C SER A 34 11.01 -0.52 -19.90
N GLU A 35 10.71 -0.73 -21.18
CA GLU A 35 11.54 -0.26 -22.30
C GLU A 35 11.13 1.15 -22.79
N GLU A 36 10.25 1.84 -22.05
CA GLU A 36 9.78 3.19 -22.39
C GLU A 36 10.91 4.23 -22.29
N ASN A 37 11.04 5.05 -23.32
CA ASN A 37 12.09 6.07 -23.45
C ASN A 37 11.66 7.40 -22.83
N ASP A 38 10.36 7.71 -22.84
CA ASP A 38 9.82 8.88 -22.17
C ASP A 38 9.78 8.67 -20.66
N ALA A 39 10.65 9.36 -19.92
CA ALA A 39 10.78 9.19 -18.47
C ALA A 39 9.46 9.44 -17.72
N ALA A 40 8.66 10.41 -18.17
CA ALA A 40 7.38 10.72 -17.55
C ALA A 40 6.36 9.59 -17.75
N THR A 41 6.32 8.97 -18.93
CA THR A 41 5.46 7.83 -19.23
C THR A 41 5.94 6.58 -18.51
N ARG A 42 7.25 6.33 -18.49
CA ARG A 42 7.87 5.23 -17.74
C ARG A 42 7.55 5.28 -16.26
N ALA A 43 7.54 6.46 -15.63
CA ALA A 43 7.27 6.63 -14.20
C ALA A 43 5.79 6.47 -13.79
N ARG A 44 4.84 6.47 -14.73
CA ARG A 44 3.40 6.38 -14.43
C ARG A 44 2.99 5.17 -13.58
N PRO A 45 3.39 3.92 -13.92
CA PRO A 45 3.04 2.78 -13.09
C PRO A 45 3.59 2.88 -11.67
N LEU A 46 4.80 3.41 -11.53
CA LEU A 46 5.44 3.61 -10.23
C LEU A 46 4.69 4.64 -9.37
N LEU A 47 4.35 5.81 -9.93
CA LEU A 47 3.58 6.84 -9.22
C LEU A 47 2.21 6.32 -8.78
N ARG A 48 1.54 5.55 -9.66
CA ARG A 48 0.25 4.91 -9.35
C ARG A 48 0.33 3.99 -8.14
N VAL A 49 1.37 3.15 -8.05
CA VAL A 49 1.49 2.20 -6.93
C VAL A 49 2.03 2.83 -5.67
N VAL A 50 2.80 3.92 -5.76
CA VAL A 50 3.15 4.76 -4.59
C VAL A 50 1.90 5.36 -3.96
N ASP A 51 0.99 5.92 -4.76
CA ASP A 51 -0.29 6.44 -4.26
C ASP A 51 -1.16 5.31 -3.66
N ALA A 52 -1.16 4.13 -4.29
CA ALA A 52 -1.88 2.96 -3.78
C ALA A 52 -1.31 2.49 -2.43
N LEU A 53 0.02 2.38 -2.30
CA LEU A 53 0.68 1.94 -1.08
C LEU A 53 0.47 2.93 0.08
N ARG A 54 0.49 4.24 -0.18
CA ARG A 54 0.14 5.23 0.86
C ARG A 54 -1.28 5.06 1.37
N ARG A 55 -2.22 4.84 0.45
CA ARG A 55 -3.62 4.56 0.79
C ARG A 55 -3.78 3.23 1.52
N HIS A 56 -3.01 2.22 1.15
CA HIS A 56 -2.99 0.91 1.78
C HIS A 56 -2.59 1.03 3.26
N ILE A 57 -1.46 1.68 3.53
CA ILE A 57 -0.98 1.95 4.89
C ILE A 57 -2.03 2.70 5.72
N TYR A 58 -2.72 3.69 5.13
CA TYR A 58 -3.82 4.40 5.79
C TYR A 58 -4.99 3.47 6.14
N LEU A 59 -5.40 2.62 5.20
CA LEU A 59 -6.47 1.65 5.41
C LEU A 59 -6.16 0.76 6.62
N GLU A 60 -4.92 0.30 6.70
CA GLU A 60 -4.48 -0.56 7.77
C GLU A 60 -4.43 0.18 9.10
N GLU A 61 -3.75 1.32 9.17
CA GLU A 61 -3.51 2.01 10.43
C GLU A 61 -4.76 2.63 11.06
N GLU A 62 -5.65 3.19 10.24
CA GLU A 62 -6.79 4.00 10.68
C GLU A 62 -8.10 3.22 10.67
N ILE A 63 -8.21 2.17 9.85
CA ILE A 63 -9.46 1.43 9.71
C ILE A 63 -9.30 0.00 10.22
N VAL A 64 -8.26 -0.74 9.82
CA VAL A 64 -8.16 -2.16 10.20
C VAL A 64 -7.60 -2.34 11.61
N PHE A 65 -6.41 -1.83 11.88
CA PHE A 65 -5.66 -2.04 13.12
C PHE A 65 -6.44 -1.69 14.39
N PRO A 66 -7.27 -0.61 14.44
CA PRO A 66 -8.06 -0.29 15.63
C PRO A 66 -9.04 -1.38 16.06
N TYR A 67 -9.52 -2.22 15.12
CA TYR A 67 -10.49 -3.28 15.41
C TYR A 67 -9.85 -4.63 15.71
N LEU A 68 -8.54 -4.78 15.44
CA LEU A 68 -7.86 -6.05 15.65
C LEU A 68 -7.65 -6.36 17.15
N PRO A 69 -7.56 -7.65 17.54
CA PRO A 69 -7.35 -8.07 18.93
C PRO A 69 -6.01 -7.58 19.51
N GLN A 70 -6.03 -6.40 20.14
CA GLN A 70 -4.83 -5.72 20.62
C GLN A 70 -3.99 -6.57 21.59
N GLY A 71 -4.58 -7.45 22.40
CA GLY A 71 -3.81 -8.26 23.36
C GLY A 71 -2.75 -9.15 22.70
N MET A 72 -3.18 -9.98 21.73
CA MET A 72 -2.28 -10.91 21.04
C MET A 72 -1.46 -10.21 19.96
N LEU A 73 -2.03 -9.19 19.31
CA LEU A 73 -1.42 -8.51 18.17
C LEU A 73 -0.68 -7.22 18.54
N GLN A 74 -0.56 -6.86 19.83
CA GLN A 74 0.09 -5.61 20.25
C GLN A 74 1.49 -5.46 19.64
N MET A 75 2.34 -6.47 19.81
CA MET A 75 3.71 -6.43 19.31
C MET A 75 3.78 -6.50 17.78
N PRO A 76 3.05 -7.41 17.09
CA PRO A 76 2.93 -7.38 15.64
C PRO A 76 2.53 -6.02 15.07
N LEU A 77 1.47 -5.39 15.61
CA LEU A 77 0.99 -4.08 15.14
C LEU A 77 1.99 -2.96 15.37
N MET A 78 2.76 -2.99 16.47
CA MET A 78 3.88 -2.06 16.67
C MET A 78 4.98 -2.24 15.61
N VAL A 79 5.25 -3.48 15.17
CA VAL A 79 6.21 -3.74 14.09
C VAL A 79 5.67 -3.23 12.76
N MET A 80 4.39 -3.47 12.44
CA MET A 80 3.78 -2.98 11.19
C MET A 80 3.85 -1.46 11.09
N ARG A 81 3.45 -0.72 12.15
CA ARG A 81 3.53 0.77 12.15
C ARG A 81 4.94 1.28 11.91
N ARG A 82 5.95 0.68 12.55
CA ARG A 82 7.35 1.07 12.34
C ARG A 82 7.79 0.85 10.87
N GLU A 83 7.38 -0.26 10.29
CA GLU A 83 7.73 -0.62 8.90
C GLU A 83 6.97 0.22 7.89
N HIS A 84 5.70 0.55 8.17
CA HIS A 84 4.95 1.55 7.41
C HIS A 84 5.68 2.89 7.38
N GLY A 85 6.23 3.34 8.50
CA GLY A 85 7.05 4.54 8.54
C GLY A 85 8.31 4.45 7.66
N GLU A 86 8.95 3.28 7.61
CA GLU A 86 10.11 3.04 6.72
C GLU A 86 9.73 3.03 5.24
N LEU A 87 8.64 2.34 4.89
CA LEU A 87 8.05 2.35 3.55
C LEU A 87 7.64 3.78 3.15
N TRP A 88 7.06 4.55 4.07
CA TRP A 88 6.64 5.93 3.83
C TRP A 88 7.80 6.83 3.42
N ARG A 89 8.88 6.83 4.22
CA ARG A 89 10.10 7.59 3.90
C ARG A 89 10.73 7.13 2.60
N ARG A 90 10.68 5.83 2.29
CA ARG A 90 11.17 5.31 1.01
C ARG A 90 10.36 5.86 -0.17
N MET A 91 9.04 5.91 -0.06
CA MET A 91 8.18 6.51 -1.08
C MET A 91 8.47 7.99 -1.26
N ASP A 92 8.71 8.75 -0.18
CA ASP A 92 9.06 10.17 -0.26
C ASP A 92 10.37 10.40 -1.03
N VAL A 93 11.40 9.58 -0.78
CA VAL A 93 12.67 9.63 -1.53
C VAL A 93 12.45 9.30 -2.99
N LEU A 94 11.67 8.25 -3.27
CA LEU A 94 11.40 7.80 -4.63
C LEU A 94 10.67 8.86 -5.45
N GLU A 95 9.64 9.50 -4.90
CA GLU A 95 8.92 10.59 -5.56
C GLU A 95 9.81 11.80 -5.83
N GLU A 96 10.68 12.16 -4.87
CA GLU A 96 11.64 13.24 -5.09
C GLU A 96 12.61 12.90 -6.23
N SER A 97 13.12 11.67 -6.27
CA SER A 97 13.97 11.18 -7.36
C SER A 97 13.26 11.27 -8.71
N ILE A 98 11.96 10.94 -8.79
CA ILE A 98 11.15 11.05 -10.02
C ILE A 98 10.98 12.50 -10.45
N ARG A 99 10.73 13.42 -9.51
CA ARG A 99 10.50 14.85 -9.81
C ARG A 99 11.79 15.58 -10.18
N SER A 100 12.90 15.20 -9.56
CA SER A 100 14.18 15.80 -9.88
C SER A 100 14.61 15.32 -11.28
N ALA A 101 14.89 16.25 -12.21
CA ALA A 101 15.51 15.92 -13.50
C ALA A 101 16.96 15.38 -13.36
N SER A 102 17.33 14.95 -12.15
CA SER A 102 18.64 14.48 -11.70
C SER A 102 18.64 13.00 -11.34
N GLY A 103 17.47 12.37 -11.19
CA GLY A 103 17.36 10.93 -11.00
C GLY A 103 17.76 10.21 -12.27
N ASP A 104 19.04 9.82 -12.39
CA ASP A 104 19.43 8.89 -13.44
C ASP A 104 18.68 7.56 -13.23
N SER A 105 18.35 6.90 -14.35
CA SER A 105 17.54 5.68 -14.37
C SER A 105 18.10 4.59 -13.46
N ALA A 106 19.42 4.56 -13.25
CA ALA A 106 20.09 3.63 -12.35
C ALA A 106 19.74 3.86 -10.88
N THR A 107 19.67 5.11 -10.42
CA THR A 107 19.30 5.44 -9.03
C THR A 107 17.85 5.06 -8.76
N LEU A 108 16.93 5.45 -9.65
CA LEU A 108 15.52 5.07 -9.51
C LEU A 108 15.32 3.55 -9.53
N GLY A 109 16.09 2.83 -10.34
CA GLY A 109 16.08 1.36 -10.33
C GLY A 109 16.49 0.78 -8.98
N SER A 110 17.55 1.32 -8.37
CA SER A 110 17.99 0.92 -7.02
C SER A 110 16.94 1.25 -5.95
N ASP A 111 16.33 2.43 -6.02
CA ASP A 111 15.29 2.83 -5.06
C ASP A 111 14.05 1.92 -5.13
N CYS A 112 13.66 1.51 -6.34
CA CYS A 112 12.58 0.55 -6.57
C CYS A 112 12.91 -0.85 -6.04
N GLN A 113 14.13 -1.33 -6.25
CA GLN A 113 14.58 -2.63 -5.72
C GLN A 113 14.59 -2.65 -4.20
N GLU A 114 14.99 -1.54 -3.57
CA GLU A 114 14.97 -1.44 -2.11
C GLU A 114 13.54 -1.35 -1.57
N LEU A 115 12.63 -0.65 -2.25
CA LEU A 115 11.21 -0.65 -1.89
C LEU A 115 10.61 -2.06 -1.97
N LEU A 116 10.87 -2.81 -3.04
CA LEU A 116 10.42 -4.21 -3.17
C LEU A 116 10.97 -5.11 -2.05
N ALA A 117 12.23 -4.92 -1.64
CA ALA A 117 12.82 -5.70 -0.55
C ALA A 117 12.16 -5.38 0.80
N LEU A 118 11.78 -4.12 1.04
CA LEU A 118 11.04 -3.72 2.23
C LEU A 118 9.62 -4.31 2.22
N LEU A 119 8.93 -4.26 1.07
CA LEU A 119 7.60 -4.83 0.88
C LEU A 119 7.61 -6.36 1.09
N ASP A 120 8.53 -7.10 0.47
CA ASP A 120 8.64 -8.56 0.67
C ASP A 120 8.82 -8.93 2.16
N ASN A 121 9.71 -8.22 2.87
CA ASN A 121 9.89 -8.43 4.30
C ASN A 121 8.64 -8.05 5.10
N HIS A 122 7.94 -6.99 4.73
CA HIS A 122 6.72 -6.53 5.39
C HIS A 122 5.55 -7.50 5.18
N ASN A 123 5.19 -7.75 3.91
CA ASN A 123 4.06 -8.57 3.47
C ASN A 123 4.16 -10.00 4.01
N SER A 124 5.37 -10.59 3.99
CA SER A 124 5.60 -11.96 4.47
C SER A 124 5.33 -12.16 5.96
N LYS A 125 5.31 -11.09 6.76
CA LYS A 125 4.87 -11.12 8.15
C LYS A 125 3.41 -10.75 8.28
N GLU A 126 2.97 -9.72 7.58
CA GLU A 126 1.62 -9.21 7.72
C GLU A 126 0.56 -10.23 7.31
N GLU A 127 0.68 -10.81 6.12
CA GLU A 127 -0.33 -11.71 5.56
C GLU A 127 -0.63 -12.92 6.46
N PRO A 128 0.36 -13.66 7.00
CA PRO A 128 0.06 -14.79 7.87
C PRO A 128 -0.27 -14.41 9.33
N ILE A 129 0.07 -13.20 9.79
CA ILE A 129 -0.07 -12.81 11.22
C ILE A 129 -1.27 -11.90 11.46
N ILE A 130 -1.52 -10.94 10.56
CA ILE A 130 -2.51 -9.88 10.72
C ILE A 130 -3.81 -10.24 10.00
N TYR A 131 -3.72 -10.60 8.72
CA TYR A 131 -4.91 -10.79 7.87
C TYR A 131 -5.89 -11.86 8.33
N PRO A 132 -5.49 -12.97 9.01
CA PRO A 132 -6.44 -13.94 9.56
C PRO A 132 -7.44 -13.36 10.56
N HIS A 133 -7.19 -12.14 11.06
CA HIS A 133 -8.03 -11.46 12.03
C HIS A 133 -8.94 -10.38 11.42
N MET A 134 -8.80 -10.05 10.13
CA MET A 134 -9.51 -8.93 9.51
C MET A 134 -11.01 -9.21 9.28
N ASP A 135 -11.33 -10.36 8.67
CA ASP A 135 -12.69 -10.68 8.22
C ASP A 135 -13.71 -10.77 9.37
N GLN A 136 -13.25 -11.02 10.59
CA GLN A 136 -14.10 -11.17 11.78
C GLN A 136 -14.22 -9.87 12.60
N SER A 137 -13.42 -8.84 12.28
CA SER A 137 -13.24 -7.68 13.17
C SER A 137 -13.94 -6.41 12.69
N LEU A 138 -14.19 -6.24 11.38
CA LEU A 138 -14.77 -5.02 10.82
C LEU A 138 -16.29 -5.12 10.66
N GLY A 139 -17.02 -4.06 11.07
CA GLY A 139 -18.44 -3.91 10.77
C GLY A 139 -18.70 -3.53 9.31
N GLU A 140 -19.94 -3.73 8.83
CA GLU A 140 -20.29 -3.53 7.41
C GLU A 140 -19.94 -2.14 6.85
N GLU A 141 -20.02 -1.08 7.67
CA GLU A 141 -19.68 0.28 7.24
C GLU A 141 -18.19 0.43 6.94
N ASP A 142 -17.33 -0.08 7.83
CA ASP A 142 -15.89 -0.07 7.62
C ASP A 142 -15.49 -0.97 6.46
N GLN A 143 -16.13 -2.13 6.30
CA GLN A 143 -15.91 -2.98 5.11
C GLN A 143 -16.23 -2.24 3.80
N ARG A 144 -17.34 -1.49 3.74
CA ARG A 144 -17.67 -0.66 2.58
C ARG A 144 -16.66 0.47 2.35
N ARG A 145 -16.19 1.10 3.43
CA ARG A 145 -15.17 2.16 3.35
C ARG A 145 -13.86 1.63 2.79
N VAL A 146 -13.43 0.48 3.29
CA VAL A 146 -12.26 -0.24 2.81
C VAL A 146 -12.41 -0.59 1.32
N ALA A 147 -13.54 -1.17 0.93
CA ALA A 147 -13.84 -1.50 -0.46
C ALA A 147 -13.74 -0.28 -1.39
N GLY A 148 -14.31 0.85 -0.99
CA GLY A 148 -14.28 2.09 -1.79
C GLY A 148 -12.88 2.67 -1.96
N LEU A 149 -12.03 2.55 -0.94
CA LEU A 149 -10.64 2.99 -1.00
C LEU A 149 -9.80 2.05 -1.87
N LEU A 150 -9.91 0.72 -1.68
CA LEU A 150 -9.25 -0.28 -2.54
C LEU A 150 -9.68 -0.15 -4.01
N ALA A 151 -10.91 0.27 -4.29
CA ALA A 151 -11.42 0.52 -5.64
C ALA A 151 -10.88 1.82 -6.30
N GLY A 152 -9.80 2.41 -5.77
CA GLY A 152 -9.19 3.63 -6.30
C GLY A 152 -9.67 4.92 -5.64
N GLY A 153 -10.19 4.85 -4.41
CA GLY A 153 -10.39 6.04 -3.59
C GLY A 153 -9.07 6.76 -3.30
N SER A 154 -9.15 8.02 -2.87
CA SER A 154 -7.94 8.81 -2.56
C SER A 154 -7.64 8.78 -1.06
N LEU A 155 -6.35 8.80 -0.73
CA LEU A 155 -5.87 9.06 0.62
C LEU A 155 -6.45 10.41 1.12
N PRO A 156 -6.86 10.53 2.40
CA PRO A 156 -7.28 11.82 2.95
C PRO A 156 -6.17 12.89 2.87
N GLU A 157 -6.57 14.11 2.50
CA GLU A 157 -5.64 15.23 2.35
C GLU A 157 -4.88 15.51 3.66
N GLY A 158 -3.55 15.59 3.57
CA GLY A 158 -2.68 15.89 4.70
C GLY A 158 -2.46 14.75 5.69
N TRP A 159 -3.00 13.55 5.44
CA TRP A 159 -2.68 12.39 6.25
C TRP A 159 -1.24 11.91 5.96
N VAL A 160 -0.54 11.53 7.03
CA VAL A 160 0.82 11.01 7.01
C VAL A 160 0.88 9.82 7.96
N CYS A 161 1.60 8.77 7.58
CA CYS A 161 1.84 7.60 8.45
C CYS A 161 2.39 8.04 9.81
N GLN A 162 1.89 7.40 10.88
CA GLN A 162 2.20 7.81 12.25
C GLN A 162 3.71 7.82 12.55
N ASP A 163 4.44 6.86 12.00
CA ASP A 163 5.87 6.64 12.27
C ASP A 163 6.77 7.06 11.08
N ALA A 164 6.27 7.90 10.18
CA ALA A 164 7.01 8.48 9.05
C ALA A 164 8.16 9.42 9.48
#